data_AF-A0A7X8J522-F1
#
_entry.id   AF-A0A7X8J522-F1
#
_cell.length_a   1.000
_cell.length_b   1.000
_cell.length_c   1.000
_cell.angle_alpha   90.00
_cell.angle_beta   90.00
_cell.angle_gamma   90.00
#
_symmetry.space_group_name_H-M   'P 1'
#
loop_
_entity.id
_entity.type
_entity.pdbx_description
1 polymer ?
#
loop_
_entity_poly.entity_id
_entity_poly.type
_entity_poly.pdbx_seq_one_letter_code
_entity_poly.pdbx_strand_id
1 'polypeptide(L)'
;MTKRKMLTKTVSTFLIITALLTFTACGQQTQGNNIVNAPNTGGQQSVPEEDKVDTFTLMLATDPTLGDWNKMWCLDIIEEKTNVRFEVNAVSKEGWEEKKNLAFATGNYPDCFLNDLKDIDLATYGGQGIILALEDYMTPEIMPNFYAVMNDGYENLKASMTFPDGHIYSFKGLSGAEREYALSRFWVNKAWAETLGVKIPETLDEFYTYLKAVKDGDPNGNGDTTDEIPLGGKYDPQGDPYYDAFIPVLTGFGLSERRYEAIDGKVQYNPTVPVYKEFLKYMNKLYSEELIDQEYFSQTDDLRKAKQAQGLVACFTDHAAWLNIPDEDIWRQYGSIEPMTSEFNSKKIWPSKDAILYGALAITNKVNDPAKVEKLMKFCDWCYSEEGTTALWRGPEIGSLADQPDYGWYFEEVDGANLRKYAFPEDKYESHSKWIAAEIKPGNNFWPYAGTAKRADDTSKTTSSWHLTENIVTYNLPYYHIGWPVTIRLTPEESEELSLISTDLEAYVEQMEAQMIIGEIDIETGFDTMVKGCQDRNLSRYLQILQTAYDRYVDAL
;
A
#
# COMPACT_ATOMS: atom_id res chain seq x y z
N MET A 1 27.75 -20.23 -49.92
CA MET A 1 26.61 -19.59 -50.62
C MET A 1 26.32 -18.27 -49.95
N THR A 2 26.26 -17.23 -50.76
CA THR A 2 26.36 -15.80 -50.43
C THR A 2 24.98 -15.14 -50.50
N LYS A 3 24.73 -14.12 -49.66
CA LYS A 3 24.00 -12.85 -49.90
C LYS A 3 23.64 -12.26 -48.53
N ARG A 4 24.28 -11.23 -47.96
CA ARG A 4 24.69 -9.86 -48.37
C ARG A 4 23.55 -8.82 -48.34
N LYS A 5 23.70 -7.90 -47.38
CA LYS A 5 23.07 -6.60 -47.07
C LYS A 5 22.43 -5.80 -48.23
N MET A 6 21.41 -5.00 -47.89
CA MET A 6 21.39 -3.56 -48.22
C MET A 6 20.36 -2.77 -47.37
N LEU A 7 20.83 -1.63 -46.83
CA LEU A 7 20.04 -0.49 -46.33
C LEU A 7 19.52 0.32 -47.52
N THR A 8 18.36 0.99 -47.33
CA THR A 8 18.10 2.28 -47.99
C THR A 8 17.19 3.17 -47.14
N LYS A 9 17.67 4.40 -46.89
CA LYS A 9 16.94 5.56 -46.39
C LYS A 9 16.03 6.11 -47.48
N THR A 10 14.85 6.63 -47.12
CA THR A 10 14.17 7.67 -47.89
C THR A 10 13.48 8.67 -46.95
N VAL A 11 13.85 9.94 -47.14
CA VAL A 11 13.30 11.18 -46.57
C VAL A 11 12.14 11.65 -47.46
N SER A 12 11.12 12.32 -46.90
CA SER A 12 10.20 13.34 -47.50
C SER A 12 8.76 13.14 -46.99
N THR A 13 7.88 14.11 -46.73
CA THR A 13 7.88 15.58 -46.72
C THR A 13 6.55 16.01 -46.09
N PHE A 14 6.60 17.13 -45.35
CA PHE A 14 5.50 17.94 -44.83
C PHE A 14 4.34 18.16 -45.82
N LEU A 15 3.08 18.03 -45.39
CA LEU A 15 1.95 18.71 -46.06
C LEU A 15 0.89 19.16 -45.04
N ILE A 16 0.78 20.48 -44.90
CA ILE A 16 -0.27 21.22 -44.20
C ILE A 16 -1.54 21.19 -45.05
N ILE A 17 -2.69 20.83 -44.47
CA ILE A 17 -4.00 21.14 -45.06
C ILE A 17 -4.83 21.86 -43.99
N THR A 18 -4.95 23.17 -44.18
CA THR A 18 -5.90 24.07 -43.53
C THR A 18 -7.13 24.14 -44.43
N ALA A 19 -8.33 23.88 -43.90
CA ALA A 19 -9.58 24.12 -44.61
C ALA A 19 -10.49 25.01 -43.75
N LEU A 20 -10.41 26.32 -44.01
CA LEU A 20 -11.47 27.28 -43.69
C LEU A 20 -12.65 27.05 -44.64
N LEU A 21 -13.86 26.98 -44.10
CA LEU A 21 -15.09 27.24 -44.85
C LEU A 21 -15.90 28.32 -44.12
N THR A 22 -15.76 29.53 -44.62
CA THR A 22 -16.63 30.68 -44.37
C THR A 22 -17.89 30.57 -45.25
N PHE A 23 -19.07 30.69 -44.67
CA PHE A 23 -20.26 31.15 -45.38
C PHE A 23 -20.83 32.39 -44.67
N THR A 24 -20.82 33.50 -45.40
CA THR A 24 -21.39 34.79 -45.04
C THR A 24 -22.85 34.91 -45.47
N ALA A 25 -23.64 35.50 -44.56
CA ALA A 25 -24.65 36.54 -44.77
C ALA A 25 -25.93 36.25 -45.58
N CYS A 26 -27.07 36.52 -44.93
CA CYS A 26 -27.95 37.63 -45.33
C CYS A 26 -28.90 37.99 -44.17
N GLY A 27 -28.87 39.25 -43.76
CA GLY A 27 -29.81 39.82 -42.80
C GLY A 27 -31.01 40.45 -43.50
N GLN A 28 -32.10 40.65 -42.75
CA GLN A 28 -33.07 41.70 -43.05
C GLN A 28 -33.80 42.14 -41.77
N GLN A 29 -33.74 43.46 -41.54
CA GLN A 29 -34.34 44.21 -40.45
C GLN A 29 -35.71 44.74 -40.91
N THR A 30 -36.73 44.68 -40.07
CA THR A 30 -37.92 45.56 -40.17
C THR A 30 -38.53 45.84 -38.80
N GLN A 31 -39.10 47.04 -38.70
CA GLN A 31 -39.37 47.84 -37.51
C GLN A 31 -40.62 47.43 -36.69
N GLY A 32 -40.46 47.51 -35.37
CA GLY A 32 -41.27 48.23 -34.36
C GLY A 32 -42.76 48.51 -34.55
N ASN A 33 -43.55 48.16 -33.53
CA ASN A 33 -44.45 49.13 -32.88
C ASN A 33 -44.83 48.73 -31.44
N ASN A 34 -44.76 49.72 -30.54
CA ASN A 34 -45.03 49.69 -29.10
C ASN A 34 -46.54 49.65 -28.77
N ILE A 35 -46.95 48.95 -27.70
CA ILE A 35 -48.05 49.37 -26.78
C ILE A 35 -47.81 48.89 -25.33
N VAL A 36 -47.46 49.87 -24.46
CA VAL A 36 -47.88 50.17 -23.06
C VAL A 36 -47.60 49.20 -21.88
N ASN A 37 -46.88 49.74 -20.89
CA ASN A 37 -46.63 49.22 -19.54
C ASN A 37 -47.86 49.31 -18.59
N ALA A 38 -48.02 48.31 -17.72
CA ALA A 38 -48.49 48.47 -16.34
C ALA A 38 -47.78 47.43 -15.43
N PRO A 39 -47.44 47.78 -14.18
CA PRO A 39 -46.41 47.08 -13.40
C PRO A 39 -46.99 45.89 -12.65
N ASN A 40 -46.21 44.82 -12.48
CA ASN A 40 -46.45 43.90 -11.39
C ASN A 40 -45.14 43.39 -10.78
N THR A 41 -44.99 43.72 -9.50
CA THR A 41 -44.01 43.21 -8.55
C THR A 41 -44.09 41.70 -8.45
N GLY A 42 -42.98 41.02 -8.72
CA GLY A 42 -42.81 39.59 -8.51
C GLY A 42 -41.33 39.31 -8.21
N GLY A 43 -41.06 38.74 -7.05
CA GLY A 43 -39.71 38.55 -6.51
C GLY A 43 -38.80 37.80 -7.46
N GLN A 44 -37.56 38.26 -7.52
CA GLN A 44 -36.44 37.56 -8.14
C GLN A 44 -36.23 36.27 -7.34
N GLN A 45 -36.81 35.16 -7.80
CA GLN A 45 -36.29 33.84 -7.47
C GLN A 45 -34.88 33.80 -8.07
N SER A 46 -33.87 33.75 -7.19
CA SER A 46 -32.53 33.33 -7.55
C SER A 46 -32.65 31.95 -8.20
N VAL A 47 -32.36 31.88 -9.49
CA VAL A 47 -32.04 30.62 -10.16
C VAL A 47 -30.80 30.08 -9.43
N PRO A 48 -30.77 28.81 -9.00
CA PRO A 48 -29.56 28.22 -8.42
C PRO A 48 -28.42 28.39 -9.42
N GLU A 49 -27.31 28.95 -8.97
CA GLU A 49 -26.07 28.95 -9.74
C GLU A 49 -25.72 27.48 -10.01
N GLU A 50 -25.65 27.09 -11.27
CA GLU A 50 -25.20 25.75 -11.67
C GLU A 50 -23.79 25.58 -11.06
N ASP A 51 -23.63 24.65 -10.11
CA ASP A 51 -22.37 24.50 -9.39
C ASP A 51 -21.24 24.26 -10.39
N LYS A 52 -20.33 25.21 -10.48
CA LYS A 52 -19.23 25.16 -11.44
C LYS A 52 -18.28 24.01 -11.10
N VAL A 53 -18.19 23.03 -11.99
CA VAL A 53 -17.15 21.98 -11.93
C VAL A 53 -15.77 22.62 -12.17
N ASP A 54 -14.82 22.36 -11.28
CA ASP A 54 -13.41 22.73 -11.46
C ASP A 54 -12.58 21.49 -11.81
N THR A 55 -11.79 21.60 -12.88
CA THR A 55 -10.89 20.55 -13.35
C THR A 55 -9.47 20.78 -12.84
N PHE A 56 -8.82 19.72 -12.36
CA PHE A 56 -7.45 19.70 -11.85
C PHE A 56 -6.65 18.61 -12.54
N THR A 57 -5.41 18.92 -12.92
CA THR A 57 -4.46 17.92 -13.42
C THR A 57 -3.91 17.09 -12.26
N LEU A 58 -3.87 15.76 -12.41
CA LEU A 58 -3.42 14.80 -11.40
C LEU A 58 -2.31 13.93 -11.96
N MET A 59 -1.20 13.75 -11.24
CA MET A 59 -0.11 12.86 -11.65
C MET A 59 0.17 11.79 -10.60
N LEU A 60 0.42 10.55 -11.06
CA LEU A 60 0.72 9.40 -10.21
C LEU A 60 1.47 8.29 -10.95
N ALA A 61 1.99 7.31 -10.22
CA ALA A 61 2.55 6.09 -10.79
C ALA A 61 1.52 4.96 -10.79
N THR A 62 1.36 4.28 -11.92
CA THR A 62 0.39 3.19 -12.07
C THR A 62 0.99 2.03 -12.84
N ASP A 63 0.45 0.84 -12.59
CA ASP A 63 0.69 -0.32 -13.45
C ASP A 63 -0.07 -0.10 -14.79
N PRO A 64 0.59 -0.30 -15.95
CA PRO A 64 -0.07 -0.16 -17.26
C PRO A 64 -1.28 -1.08 -17.47
N THR A 65 -1.41 -2.14 -16.68
CA THR A 65 -2.55 -3.08 -16.74
C THR A 65 -3.83 -2.54 -16.12
N LEU A 66 -3.79 -1.43 -15.36
CA LEU A 66 -4.95 -0.80 -14.72
C LEU A 66 -5.82 0.05 -15.67
N GLY A 67 -5.61 -0.06 -16.99
CA GLY A 67 -6.44 0.65 -17.97
C GLY A 67 -6.29 2.17 -17.93
N ASP A 68 -7.22 2.87 -18.59
CA ASP A 68 -7.23 4.33 -18.68
C ASP A 68 -8.01 4.93 -17.51
N TRP A 69 -7.30 5.49 -16.54
CA TRP A 69 -7.86 6.12 -15.35
C TRP A 69 -8.92 7.18 -15.65
N ASN A 70 -8.79 7.91 -16.76
CA ASN A 70 -9.73 8.97 -17.13
C ASN A 70 -11.12 8.46 -17.52
N LYS A 71 -11.29 7.13 -17.65
CA LYS A 71 -12.55 6.46 -17.97
C LYS A 71 -13.14 5.70 -16.78
N MET A 72 -12.50 5.75 -15.62
CA MET A 72 -12.97 5.03 -14.44
C MET A 72 -14.15 5.73 -13.80
N TRP A 73 -15.18 4.95 -13.45
CA TRP A 73 -16.38 5.43 -12.76
C TRP A 73 -16.08 6.25 -11.50
N CYS A 74 -15.01 5.93 -10.77
CA CYS A 74 -14.64 6.66 -9.57
C CYS A 74 -14.40 8.16 -9.82
N LEU A 75 -13.94 8.56 -11.01
CA LEU A 75 -13.78 9.99 -11.33
C LEU A 75 -15.13 10.68 -11.55
N ASP A 76 -16.11 9.96 -12.11
CA ASP A 76 -17.44 10.50 -12.38
C ASP A 76 -18.22 10.70 -11.07
N ILE A 77 -18.15 9.75 -10.14
CA ILE A 77 -18.80 9.92 -8.82
C ILE A 77 -18.10 11.00 -7.98
N ILE A 78 -16.78 11.18 -8.11
CA ILE A 78 -16.07 12.31 -7.47
C ILE A 78 -16.61 13.64 -8.03
N GLU A 79 -16.72 13.75 -9.35
CA GLU A 79 -17.26 14.96 -9.99
C GLU A 79 -18.70 15.25 -9.56
N GLU A 80 -19.58 14.25 -9.62
CA GLU A 80 -21.00 14.39 -9.24
C GLU A 80 -21.16 14.88 -7.79
N LYS A 81 -20.35 14.34 -6.87
CA LYS A 81 -20.51 14.59 -5.43
C LYS A 81 -19.79 15.83 -4.94
N THR A 82 -18.74 16.27 -5.64
CA THR A 82 -17.84 17.30 -5.14
C THR A 82 -17.61 18.46 -6.10
N ASN A 83 -18.11 18.38 -7.34
CA ASN A 83 -17.83 19.32 -8.42
C ASN A 83 -16.32 19.50 -8.70
N VAL A 84 -15.54 18.43 -8.46
CA VAL A 84 -14.11 18.33 -8.75
C VAL A 84 -13.90 17.28 -9.83
N ARG A 85 -13.27 17.65 -10.94
CA ARG A 85 -12.82 16.71 -11.98
C ARG A 85 -11.30 16.58 -11.90
N PHE A 86 -10.79 15.35 -12.03
CA PHE A 86 -9.37 15.11 -12.26
C PHE A 86 -9.09 14.71 -13.71
N GLU A 87 -8.09 15.35 -14.31
CA GLU A 87 -7.45 14.91 -15.55
C GLU A 87 -6.15 14.16 -15.18
N VAL A 88 -6.18 12.84 -15.33
CA VAL A 88 -5.14 11.95 -14.81
C VAL A 88 -4.03 11.75 -15.85
N ASN A 89 -2.81 12.13 -15.47
CA ASN A 89 -1.56 11.79 -16.12
C ASN A 89 -0.90 10.60 -15.40
N ALA A 90 -1.27 9.41 -15.85
CA ALA A 90 -0.72 8.15 -15.40
C ALA A 90 0.70 7.91 -15.96
N VAL A 91 1.67 7.69 -15.07
CA VAL A 91 3.05 7.33 -15.43
C VAL A 91 3.32 5.89 -15.03
N SER A 92 4.10 5.13 -15.81
CA SER A 92 4.49 3.77 -15.38
C SER A 92 5.35 3.82 -14.13
N LYS A 93 5.27 2.80 -13.27
CA LYS A 93 6.09 2.71 -12.05
C LYS A 93 7.59 2.85 -12.33
N GLU A 94 8.08 2.25 -13.42
CA GLU A 94 9.49 2.31 -13.83
C GLU A 94 9.91 3.72 -14.27
N GLY A 95 9.01 4.47 -14.90
CA GLY A 95 9.26 5.82 -15.40
C GLY A 95 8.98 6.93 -14.37
N TRP A 96 8.45 6.59 -13.20
CA TRP A 96 7.95 7.55 -12.22
C TRP A 96 9.01 8.55 -11.78
N GLU A 97 10.15 8.07 -11.28
CA GLU A 97 11.20 8.92 -10.72
C GLU A 97 11.74 9.93 -11.76
N GLU A 98 11.98 9.49 -13.00
CA GLU A 98 12.43 10.38 -14.07
C GLU A 98 11.39 11.46 -14.40
N LYS A 99 10.12 11.06 -14.53
CA LYS A 99 9.03 11.98 -14.90
C LYS A 99 8.69 12.97 -13.79
N LYS A 100 8.60 12.51 -12.55
CA LYS A 100 8.40 13.35 -11.35
C LYS A 100 9.51 14.38 -11.23
N ASN A 101 10.78 13.95 -11.29
CA ASN A 101 11.92 14.85 -11.15
C ASN A 101 11.99 15.87 -12.29
N LEU A 102 11.68 15.47 -13.53
CA LEU A 102 11.59 16.39 -14.66
C LEU A 102 10.45 17.41 -14.48
N ALA A 103 9.29 16.99 -13.97
CA ALA A 103 8.16 17.86 -13.73
C ALA A 103 8.50 18.95 -12.70
N PHE A 104 9.12 18.58 -11.58
CA PHE A 104 9.62 19.53 -10.59
C PHE A 104 10.72 20.45 -11.14
N ALA A 105 11.74 19.89 -11.79
CA ALA A 105 12.87 20.67 -12.32
C ALA A 105 12.47 21.68 -13.41
N THR A 106 11.45 21.38 -14.21
CA THR A 106 10.97 22.26 -15.29
C THR A 106 9.85 23.20 -14.86
N GLY A 107 9.28 23.00 -13.66
CA GLY A 107 8.10 23.73 -13.22
C GLY A 107 6.79 23.31 -13.90
N ASN A 108 6.81 22.20 -14.66
CA ASN A 108 5.66 21.61 -15.35
C ASN A 108 5.00 20.48 -14.55
N TYR A 109 4.98 20.61 -13.22
CA TYR A 109 4.23 19.74 -12.33
C TYR A 109 2.71 20.02 -12.39
N PRO A 110 1.87 19.00 -12.10
CA PRO A 110 0.42 19.10 -12.11
C PRO A 110 -0.13 19.98 -10.97
N ASP A 111 -1.45 20.16 -10.95
CA ASP A 111 -2.17 20.74 -9.83
C ASP A 111 -2.11 19.84 -8.59
N CYS A 112 -2.18 18.53 -8.78
CA CYS A 112 -2.18 17.53 -7.70
C CYS A 112 -1.28 16.33 -8.02
N PHE A 113 -0.72 15.73 -6.97
CA PHE A 113 -0.10 14.40 -7.01
C PHE A 113 -0.89 13.42 -6.15
N LEU A 114 -0.93 12.14 -6.55
CA LEU A 114 -1.54 11.06 -5.78
C LEU A 114 -0.52 9.94 -5.48
N ASN A 115 -0.39 9.55 -4.20
CA ASN A 115 0.42 8.46 -3.61
C ASN A 115 1.93 8.51 -3.76
N ASP A 116 2.46 8.70 -4.97
CA ASP A 116 3.83 8.30 -5.28
C ASP A 116 4.88 9.37 -4.96
N LEU A 117 4.52 10.41 -4.19
CA LEU A 117 5.49 11.30 -3.56
C LEU A 117 6.02 10.66 -2.27
N LYS A 118 7.34 10.52 -2.17
CA LYS A 118 8.01 10.06 -0.95
C LYS A 118 7.99 11.16 0.10
N ASP A 119 8.16 10.81 1.37
CA ASP A 119 8.25 11.79 2.45
C ASP A 119 9.36 12.83 2.21
N ILE A 120 10.50 12.42 1.59
CA ILE A 120 11.55 13.37 1.16
C ILE A 120 11.08 14.35 0.08
N ASP A 121 10.25 13.90 -0.88
CA ASP A 121 9.69 14.78 -1.90
C ASP A 121 8.76 15.80 -1.24
N LEU A 122 7.87 15.34 -0.36
CA LEU A 122 6.94 16.18 0.39
C LEU A 122 7.67 17.23 1.23
N ALA A 123 8.67 16.83 2.01
CA ALA A 123 9.45 17.75 2.84
C ALA A 123 10.25 18.75 1.99
N THR A 124 10.88 18.29 0.90
CA THR A 124 11.71 19.14 0.03
C THR A 124 10.88 20.18 -0.71
N TYR A 125 9.83 19.73 -1.42
CA TYR A 125 9.02 20.62 -2.25
C TYR A 125 7.97 21.39 -1.43
N GLY A 126 7.59 20.88 -0.27
CA GLY A 126 6.81 21.58 0.75
C GLY A 126 7.59 22.76 1.35
N GLY A 127 8.84 22.55 1.78
CA GLY A 127 9.71 23.61 2.29
C GLY A 127 10.04 24.69 1.24
N GLN A 128 9.96 24.35 -0.05
CA GLN A 128 10.10 25.30 -1.16
C GLN A 128 8.80 26.05 -1.51
N GLY A 129 7.67 25.70 -0.89
CA GLY A 129 6.35 26.26 -1.22
C GLY A 129 5.81 25.83 -2.58
N ILE A 130 6.34 24.74 -3.14
CA ILE A 130 5.79 24.12 -4.36
C ILE A 130 4.61 23.24 -4.02
N ILE A 131 4.73 22.42 -2.98
CA ILE A 131 3.61 21.69 -2.38
C ILE A 131 3.03 22.58 -1.27
N LEU A 132 1.72 22.74 -1.28
CA LEU A 132 1.02 23.60 -0.33
C LEU A 132 0.97 22.96 1.06
N ALA A 133 1.15 23.78 2.08
CA ALA A 133 0.80 23.44 3.46
C ALA A 133 -0.73 23.47 3.61
N LEU A 134 -1.31 22.40 4.16
CA LEU A 134 -2.76 22.17 4.13
C LEU A 134 -3.44 22.44 5.47
N GLU A 135 -2.69 22.55 6.56
CA GLU A 135 -3.22 22.56 7.93
C GLU A 135 -4.22 23.68 8.23
N ASP A 136 -4.08 24.84 7.56
CA ASP A 136 -4.98 26.00 7.67
C ASP A 136 -6.37 25.73 7.04
N TYR A 137 -6.46 24.80 6.09
CA TYR A 137 -7.73 24.36 5.50
C TYR A 137 -8.35 23.17 6.23
N MET A 138 -7.60 22.52 7.13
CA MET A 138 -8.09 21.37 7.90
C MET A 138 -8.85 21.83 9.15
N THR A 139 -9.99 22.49 8.96
CA THR A 139 -10.86 23.01 10.01
C THR A 139 -12.14 22.19 10.14
N PRO A 140 -12.85 22.21 11.29
CA PRO A 140 -14.15 21.55 11.43
C PRO A 140 -15.21 22.04 10.43
N GLU A 141 -15.10 23.28 9.95
CA GLU A 141 -16.02 23.86 8.97
C GLU A 141 -15.79 23.34 7.55
N ILE A 142 -14.53 23.15 7.14
CA ILE A 142 -14.17 22.65 5.81
C ILE A 142 -14.18 21.12 5.79
N MET A 143 -13.74 20.50 6.90
CA MET A 143 -13.51 19.06 7.00
C MET A 143 -14.26 18.36 8.15
N PRO A 144 -15.59 18.49 8.25
CA PRO A 144 -16.35 17.92 9.36
C PRO A 144 -16.25 16.38 9.46
N ASN A 145 -16.14 15.64 8.35
CA ASN A 145 -16.03 14.19 8.38
C ASN A 145 -14.66 13.73 8.91
N PHE A 146 -13.58 14.42 8.53
CA PHE A 146 -12.24 14.18 9.07
C PHE A 146 -12.23 14.33 10.60
N TYR A 147 -12.79 15.42 11.12
CA TYR A 147 -12.88 15.65 12.56
C TYR A 147 -13.83 14.64 13.25
N ALA A 148 -14.91 14.21 12.59
CA ALA A 148 -15.77 13.16 13.12
C ALA A 148 -15.02 11.83 13.30
N VAL A 149 -14.16 11.47 12.34
CA VAL A 149 -13.31 10.28 12.43
C VAL A 149 -12.25 10.44 13.53
N MET A 150 -11.59 11.59 13.66
CA MET A 150 -10.68 11.84 14.78
C MET A 150 -11.36 11.66 16.14
N ASN A 151 -12.57 12.20 16.28
CA ASN A 151 -13.38 12.07 17.49
C ASN A 151 -13.87 10.63 17.75
N ASP A 152 -13.76 9.73 16.78
CA ASP A 152 -14.13 8.31 16.89
C ASP A 152 -12.94 7.39 17.22
N GLY A 153 -11.92 7.92 17.88
CA GLY A 153 -10.76 7.16 18.37
C GLY A 153 -9.51 7.23 17.49
N TYR A 154 -9.44 8.20 16.56
CA TYR A 154 -8.28 8.42 15.68
C TYR A 154 -7.69 9.83 15.91
N GLU A 155 -7.57 10.25 17.16
CA GLU A 155 -7.12 11.59 17.57
C GLU A 155 -5.72 11.98 17.09
N ASN A 156 -4.84 11.00 16.86
CA ASN A 156 -3.48 11.22 16.36
C ASN A 156 -3.38 11.31 14.84
N LEU A 157 -4.50 11.23 14.11
CA LEU A 157 -4.51 11.21 12.66
C LEU A 157 -3.87 12.46 12.05
N LYS A 158 -4.20 13.66 12.56
CA LYS A 158 -3.58 14.92 12.07
C LYS A 158 -2.08 14.95 12.37
N ALA A 159 -1.69 14.54 13.58
CA ALA A 159 -0.29 14.46 13.98
C ALA A 159 0.51 13.50 13.07
N SER A 160 -0.07 12.35 12.69
CA SER A 160 0.59 11.38 11.81
C SER A 160 0.87 11.87 10.38
N MET A 161 0.27 12.99 9.97
CA MET A 161 0.52 13.64 8.66
C MET A 161 1.43 14.88 8.77
N THR A 162 1.78 15.30 9.98
CA THR A 162 2.52 16.55 10.23
C THR A 162 4.03 16.33 10.13
N PHE A 163 4.69 17.17 9.35
CA PHE A 163 6.15 17.16 9.17
C PHE A 163 6.86 17.90 10.31
N PRO A 164 8.19 17.72 10.48
CA PRO A 164 8.94 18.36 11.57
C PRO A 164 8.89 19.90 11.59
N ASP A 165 8.59 20.53 10.47
CA ASP A 165 8.39 21.98 10.34
C ASP A 165 6.99 22.46 10.77
N GLY A 166 6.11 21.52 11.14
CA GLY A 166 4.74 21.79 11.59
C GLY A 166 3.69 21.80 10.47
N HIS A 167 4.09 21.56 9.22
CA HIS A 167 3.18 21.60 8.07
C HIS A 167 2.65 20.22 7.68
N ILE A 168 1.49 20.21 7.03
CA ILE A 168 0.91 19.00 6.42
C ILE A 168 0.95 19.16 4.90
N TYR A 169 1.80 18.38 4.23
CA TYR A 169 2.02 18.48 2.78
C TYR A 169 1.23 17.48 1.93
N SER A 170 0.57 16.52 2.56
CA SER A 170 -0.30 15.57 1.86
C SER A 170 -1.46 15.14 2.75
N PHE A 171 -2.67 15.14 2.18
CA PHE A 171 -3.84 14.57 2.84
C PHE A 171 -3.91 13.07 2.62
N LYS A 172 -3.98 12.28 3.69
CA LYS A 172 -4.06 10.82 3.65
C LYS A 172 -5.40 10.35 4.26
N GLY A 173 -5.88 9.21 3.80
CA GLY A 173 -6.93 8.40 4.42
C GLY A 173 -6.37 7.52 5.55
N LEU A 174 -7.23 6.67 6.13
CA LEU A 174 -6.82 5.71 7.15
C LEU A 174 -7.57 4.38 7.11
N SER A 175 -6.94 3.36 7.72
CA SER A 175 -7.60 2.11 8.13
C SER A 175 -7.63 1.98 9.65
N GLY A 176 -8.81 1.72 10.16
CA GLY A 176 -9.07 1.28 11.52
C GLY A 176 -9.30 -0.22 11.66
N ALA A 177 -9.20 -0.98 10.57
CA ALA A 177 -9.34 -2.42 10.63
C ALA A 177 -8.12 -3.01 11.35
N GLU A 178 -8.36 -3.56 12.53
CA GLU A 178 -7.36 -4.12 13.45
C GLU A 178 -6.38 -5.12 12.79
N ARG A 179 -6.86 -5.92 11.85
CA ARG A 179 -6.02 -6.86 11.07
C ARG A 179 -4.98 -6.17 10.17
N GLU A 180 -5.20 -4.92 9.78
CA GLU A 180 -4.32 -4.17 8.87
C GLU A 180 -3.09 -3.61 9.59
N TYR A 181 -3.12 -3.59 10.93
CA TYR A 181 -2.00 -3.14 11.77
C TYR A 181 -0.82 -4.12 11.77
N ALA A 182 -1.05 -5.44 11.57
CA ALA A 182 0.03 -6.41 11.43
C ALA A 182 0.93 -6.11 10.23
N LEU A 183 2.26 -5.99 10.43
CA LEU A 183 3.25 -5.72 9.37
C LEU A 183 3.55 -6.93 8.49
N SER A 184 3.51 -8.13 9.07
CA SER A 184 3.69 -9.39 8.37
C SER A 184 2.60 -10.35 8.81
N ARG A 185 2.07 -11.14 7.89
CA ARG A 185 1.02 -12.14 8.14
C ARG A 185 1.59 -13.49 7.79
N PHE A 186 1.69 -14.36 8.79
CA PHE A 186 2.28 -15.67 8.64
C PHE A 186 1.19 -16.74 8.57
N TRP A 187 1.32 -17.61 7.58
CA TRP A 187 0.39 -18.68 7.27
C TRP A 187 1.10 -20.00 7.44
N VAL A 188 0.55 -20.86 8.30
CA VAL A 188 1.05 -22.22 8.57
C VAL A 188 -0.02 -23.21 8.16
N ASN A 189 0.34 -24.24 7.39
CA ASN A 189 -0.59 -25.31 7.04
C ASN A 189 -0.90 -26.18 8.27
N LYS A 190 -2.03 -25.90 8.91
CA LYS A 190 -2.47 -26.58 10.14
C LYS A 190 -2.99 -27.99 9.85
N ALA A 191 -3.57 -28.22 8.67
CA ALA A 191 -3.99 -29.56 8.26
C ALA A 191 -2.78 -30.51 8.11
N TRP A 192 -1.67 -30.02 7.57
CA TRP A 192 -0.43 -30.81 7.47
C TRP A 192 0.13 -31.17 8.84
N ALA A 193 0.04 -30.28 9.83
CA ALA A 193 0.44 -30.62 11.21
C ALA A 193 -0.37 -31.81 11.75
N GLU A 194 -1.69 -31.82 11.51
CA GLU A 194 -2.58 -32.91 11.91
C GLU A 194 -2.25 -34.22 11.16
N THR A 195 -2.09 -34.17 9.83
CA THR A 195 -1.70 -35.33 9.01
C THR A 195 -0.39 -35.96 9.48
N LEU A 196 0.60 -35.14 9.81
CA LEU A 196 1.93 -35.59 10.25
C LEU A 196 1.97 -35.99 11.73
N GLY A 197 0.89 -35.73 12.49
CA GLY A 197 0.82 -36.00 13.92
C GLY A 197 1.77 -35.14 14.75
N VAL A 198 2.12 -33.95 14.27
CA VAL A 198 2.96 -32.96 14.97
C VAL A 198 2.11 -31.82 15.51
N LYS A 199 2.64 -31.07 16.48
CA LYS A 199 1.94 -29.90 17.02
C LYS A 199 1.99 -28.72 16.06
N ILE A 200 0.99 -27.83 16.17
CA ILE A 200 1.10 -26.46 15.67
C ILE A 200 2.20 -25.76 16.50
N PRO A 201 3.20 -25.12 15.87
CA PRO A 201 4.35 -24.55 16.58
C PRO A 201 4.00 -23.41 17.55
N GLU A 202 4.50 -23.48 18.79
CA GLU A 202 4.50 -22.36 19.76
C GLU A 202 5.91 -21.82 20.07
N THR A 203 6.94 -22.60 19.70
CA THR A 203 8.36 -22.30 19.92
C THR A 203 9.17 -22.53 18.64
N LEU A 204 10.37 -21.93 18.54
CA LEU A 204 11.27 -22.17 17.41
C LEU A 204 11.73 -23.64 17.30
N ASP A 205 11.79 -24.38 18.40
CA ASP A 205 12.13 -25.82 18.38
C ASP A 205 10.98 -26.68 17.84
N GLU A 206 9.74 -26.36 18.22
CA GLU A 206 8.55 -27.00 17.66
C GLU A 206 8.38 -26.60 16.19
N PHE A 207 8.73 -25.37 15.81
CA PHE A 207 8.71 -24.92 14.41
C PHE A 207 9.72 -25.70 13.57
N TYR A 208 10.96 -25.86 14.05
CA TYR A 208 11.95 -26.72 13.41
C TYR A 208 11.43 -28.17 13.23
N THR A 209 10.79 -28.71 14.27
CA THR A 209 10.22 -30.07 14.24
C THR A 209 9.10 -30.18 13.20
N TYR A 210 8.21 -29.19 13.12
CA TYR A 210 7.15 -29.12 12.12
C TYR A 210 7.73 -29.05 10.70
N LEU A 211 8.66 -28.13 10.44
CA LEU A 211 9.29 -27.99 9.13
C LEU A 211 9.98 -29.29 8.69
N LYS A 212 10.66 -29.96 9.62
CA LYS A 212 11.33 -31.23 9.35
C LYS A 212 10.34 -32.35 9.03
N ALA A 213 9.22 -32.41 9.74
CA ALA A 213 8.15 -33.37 9.47
C ALA A 213 7.48 -33.13 8.11
N VAL A 214 7.28 -31.86 7.71
CA VAL A 214 6.78 -31.51 6.38
C VAL A 214 7.74 -32.03 5.30
N LYS A 215 9.03 -31.75 5.43
CA LYS A 215 10.04 -32.20 4.46
C LYS A 215 10.07 -33.72 4.30
N ASP A 216 9.94 -34.46 5.39
CA ASP A 216 10.19 -35.91 5.39
C ASP A 216 8.90 -36.75 5.22
N GLY A 217 7.72 -36.12 5.17
CA GLY A 217 6.45 -36.76 5.50
C GLY A 217 5.38 -36.87 4.42
N ASP A 218 5.55 -36.30 3.23
CA ASP A 218 4.52 -36.24 2.14
C ASP A 218 3.13 -35.84 2.68
N PRO A 219 3.01 -34.70 3.40
CA PRO A 219 1.71 -34.27 3.92
C PRO A 219 0.68 -33.93 2.83
N ASN A 220 1.12 -33.71 1.58
CA ASN A 220 0.23 -33.47 0.46
C ASN A 220 -0.37 -34.79 -0.12
N GLY A 221 0.27 -35.93 0.16
CA GLY A 221 -0.23 -37.27 -0.12
C GLY A 221 -0.09 -37.70 -1.59
N ASN A 222 0.79 -37.09 -2.36
CA ASN A 222 0.98 -37.39 -3.78
C ASN A 222 2.03 -38.50 -4.04
N GLY A 223 2.71 -38.98 -3.01
CA GLY A 223 3.73 -40.03 -3.09
C GLY A 223 5.14 -39.55 -3.47
N ASP A 224 5.33 -38.24 -3.60
CA ASP A 224 6.62 -37.55 -3.65
C ASP A 224 6.88 -36.89 -2.29
N THR A 225 8.10 -37.02 -1.77
CA THR A 225 8.50 -36.41 -0.48
C THR A 225 9.48 -35.26 -0.70
N THR A 226 9.65 -34.85 -1.96
CA THR A 226 10.70 -33.91 -2.38
C THR A 226 10.13 -32.62 -2.96
N ASP A 227 8.82 -32.53 -3.11
CA ASP A 227 8.13 -31.37 -3.67
C ASP A 227 7.58 -30.42 -2.59
N GLU A 228 7.40 -30.88 -1.35
CA GLU A 228 7.06 -29.97 -0.25
C GLU A 228 8.16 -28.96 0.05
N ILE A 229 7.73 -27.71 0.22
CA ILE A 229 8.57 -26.59 0.63
C ILE A 229 8.17 -26.23 2.07
N PRO A 230 8.98 -26.56 3.10
CA PRO A 230 8.58 -26.32 4.48
C PRO A 230 8.42 -24.83 4.81
N LEU A 231 9.41 -23.99 4.45
CA LEU A 231 9.33 -22.53 4.57
C LEU A 231 9.62 -21.88 3.22
N GLY A 232 8.58 -21.31 2.62
CA GLY A 232 8.67 -20.57 1.36
C GLY A 232 8.59 -19.05 1.56
N GLY A 233 8.95 -18.31 0.52
CA GLY A 233 8.94 -16.84 0.52
C GLY A 233 9.97 -16.30 -0.46
N LYS A 234 10.29 -15.01 -0.38
CA LYS A 234 11.35 -14.40 -1.17
C LYS A 234 12.18 -13.51 -0.25
N TYR A 235 13.50 -13.53 -0.44
CA TYR A 235 14.36 -12.55 0.21
C TYR A 235 14.07 -11.16 -0.32
N ASP A 236 13.40 -10.33 0.49
CA ASP A 236 13.00 -8.97 0.12
C ASP A 236 13.03 -8.01 1.32
N PRO A 237 14.19 -7.84 1.97
CA PRO A 237 14.27 -7.16 3.26
C PRO A 237 14.08 -5.63 3.20
N GLN A 238 14.10 -5.04 2.00
CA GLN A 238 13.74 -3.64 1.74
C GLN A 238 12.39 -3.49 1.02
N GLY A 239 11.74 -4.62 0.69
CA GLY A 239 10.50 -4.64 -0.06
C GLY A 239 9.27 -4.67 0.86
N ASP A 240 8.24 -5.37 0.39
CA ASP A 240 7.02 -5.52 1.16
C ASP A 240 7.23 -6.53 2.31
N PRO A 241 7.09 -6.11 3.59
CA PRO A 241 7.28 -7.00 4.75
C PRO A 241 6.30 -8.19 4.78
N TYR A 242 5.22 -8.17 4.00
CA TYR A 242 4.34 -9.33 3.86
C TYR A 242 4.97 -10.48 3.05
N TYR A 243 6.12 -10.29 2.38
CA TYR A 243 6.79 -11.36 1.61
C TYR A 243 8.03 -11.94 2.31
N ASP A 244 8.50 -11.30 3.38
CA ASP A 244 9.70 -11.72 4.11
C ASP A 244 9.35 -12.72 5.24
N ALA A 245 9.49 -14.00 4.91
CA ALA A 245 9.29 -15.11 5.85
C ALA A 245 10.25 -15.14 7.05
N PHE A 246 11.27 -14.26 7.11
CA PHE A 246 12.18 -14.19 8.25
C PHE A 246 11.61 -13.38 9.41
N ILE A 247 10.68 -12.44 9.14
CA ILE A 247 10.07 -11.60 10.18
C ILE A 247 9.37 -12.43 11.26
N PRO A 248 8.51 -13.42 10.94
CA PRO A 248 7.90 -14.28 11.96
C PRO A 248 8.92 -15.04 12.82
N VAL A 249 10.06 -15.45 12.24
CA VAL A 249 11.13 -16.16 12.96
C VAL A 249 11.90 -15.21 13.89
N LEU A 250 12.17 -13.97 13.44
CA LEU A 250 12.84 -12.94 14.24
C LEU A 250 12.10 -12.62 15.54
N THR A 251 10.78 -12.71 15.56
CA THR A 251 9.99 -12.50 16.79
C THR A 251 10.40 -13.46 17.92
N GLY A 252 10.79 -14.69 17.56
CA GLY A 252 11.34 -15.69 18.49
C GLY A 252 12.69 -15.30 19.08
N PHE A 253 13.37 -14.29 18.53
CA PHE A 253 14.61 -13.70 19.04
C PHE A 253 14.38 -12.33 19.72
N GLY A 254 13.12 -11.90 19.83
CA GLY A 254 12.76 -10.64 20.48
C GLY A 254 12.93 -9.41 19.58
N LEU A 255 13.02 -9.62 18.26
CA LEU A 255 13.15 -8.55 17.27
C LEU A 255 11.91 -8.52 16.39
N SER A 256 11.35 -7.33 16.15
CA SER A 256 10.14 -7.16 15.34
C SER A 256 10.42 -6.64 13.93
N GLU A 257 11.61 -6.08 13.69
CA GLU A 257 12.00 -5.48 12.41
C GLU A 257 13.27 -6.13 11.83
N ARG A 258 13.44 -6.06 10.50
CA ARG A 258 14.64 -6.61 9.81
C ARG A 258 15.88 -5.74 9.95
N ARG A 259 15.68 -4.44 10.15
CA ARG A 259 16.76 -3.43 10.10
C ARG A 259 16.85 -2.69 11.41
N TYR A 260 15.99 -1.72 11.65
CA TYR A 260 16.03 -0.92 12.86
C TYR A 260 14.66 -0.92 13.53
N GLU A 261 14.67 -0.85 14.85
CA GLU A 261 13.49 -0.70 15.69
C GLU A 261 13.85 0.14 16.91
N ALA A 262 12.84 0.74 17.53
CA ALA A 262 12.96 1.43 18.79
C ALA A 262 12.47 0.52 19.93
N ILE A 263 13.38 0.15 20.82
CA ILE A 263 13.08 -0.67 22.01
C ILE A 263 13.38 0.17 23.24
N ASP A 264 12.39 0.31 24.13
CA ASP A 264 12.51 1.07 25.38
C ASP A 264 13.07 2.49 25.18
N GLY A 265 12.62 3.16 24.10
CA GLY A 265 13.02 4.52 23.72
C GLY A 265 14.38 4.64 23.05
N LYS A 266 15.05 3.52 22.75
CA LYS A 266 16.36 3.51 22.06
C LYS A 266 16.25 2.85 20.70
N VAL A 267 16.69 3.57 19.69
CA VAL A 267 16.81 3.04 18.33
C VAL A 267 18.05 2.17 18.24
N GLN A 268 17.87 0.95 17.74
CA GLN A 268 18.94 0.00 17.48
C GLN A 268 18.92 -0.48 16.04
N TYR A 269 20.04 -1.03 15.57
CA TYR A 269 20.15 -1.70 14.27
C TYR A 269 20.30 -3.20 14.50
N ASN A 270 19.21 -3.92 14.26
CA ASN A 270 19.03 -5.34 14.55
C ASN A 270 20.12 -6.23 13.98
N PRO A 271 20.61 -6.05 12.74
CA PRO A 271 21.70 -6.86 12.22
C PRO A 271 22.98 -6.83 13.05
N THR A 272 23.15 -5.82 13.93
CA THR A 272 24.34 -5.67 14.77
C THR A 272 24.15 -6.02 16.23
N VAL A 273 22.94 -6.37 16.67
CA VAL A 273 22.72 -6.78 18.07
C VAL A 273 23.17 -8.22 18.29
N PRO A 274 23.70 -8.59 19.47
CA PRO A 274 24.27 -9.92 19.70
C PRO A 274 23.31 -11.09 19.42
N VAL A 275 22.02 -10.95 19.74
CA VAL A 275 21.02 -12.01 19.53
C VAL A 275 20.80 -12.33 18.04
N TYR A 276 21.12 -11.38 17.14
CA TYR A 276 21.01 -11.58 15.71
C TYR A 276 21.96 -12.68 15.19
N LYS A 277 23.11 -12.88 15.84
CA LYS A 277 24.02 -13.98 15.54
C LYS A 277 23.33 -15.34 15.71
N GLU A 278 22.51 -15.49 16.76
CA GLU A 278 21.79 -16.73 17.04
C GLU A 278 20.63 -16.93 16.05
N PHE A 279 19.98 -15.84 15.62
CA PHE A 279 19.05 -15.87 14.49
C PHE A 279 19.73 -16.38 13.21
N LEU A 280 20.91 -15.85 12.85
CA LEU A 280 21.67 -16.32 11.67
C LEU A 280 22.00 -17.81 11.74
N LYS A 281 22.40 -18.31 12.93
CA LYS A 281 22.67 -19.75 13.14
C LYS A 281 21.42 -20.60 12.93
N TYR A 282 20.28 -20.15 13.47
CA TYR A 282 19.01 -20.85 13.29
C TYR A 282 18.60 -20.88 11.82
N MET A 283 18.69 -19.74 11.12
CA MET A 283 18.34 -19.65 9.70
C MET A 283 19.29 -20.47 8.82
N ASN A 284 20.60 -20.47 9.12
CA ASN A 284 21.57 -21.33 8.43
C ASN A 284 21.27 -22.82 8.66
N LYS A 285 20.88 -23.21 9.87
CA LYS A 285 20.44 -24.59 10.15
C LYS A 285 19.23 -24.95 9.29
N LEU A 286 18.19 -24.11 9.26
CA LEU A 286 17.01 -24.36 8.43
C LEU A 286 17.38 -24.44 6.94
N TYR A 287 18.23 -23.54 6.44
CA TYR A 287 18.65 -23.54 5.03
C TYR A 287 19.47 -24.77 4.66
N SER A 288 20.49 -25.11 5.47
CA SER A 288 21.39 -26.24 5.22
C SER A 288 20.69 -27.61 5.32
N GLU A 289 19.62 -27.69 6.10
CA GLU A 289 18.76 -28.87 6.18
C GLU A 289 17.62 -28.85 5.13
N GLU A 290 17.65 -27.91 4.18
CA GLU A 290 16.65 -27.67 3.12
C GLU A 290 15.22 -27.52 3.66
N LEU A 291 15.07 -26.90 4.83
CA LEU A 291 13.79 -26.52 5.42
C LEU A 291 13.33 -25.13 4.94
N ILE A 292 14.23 -24.37 4.33
CA ILE A 292 13.93 -23.15 3.58
C ILE A 292 14.01 -23.49 2.10
N ASP A 293 13.10 -22.93 1.31
CA ASP A 293 13.16 -22.96 -0.15
C ASP A 293 14.58 -22.62 -0.63
N GLN A 294 15.23 -23.53 -1.36
CA GLN A 294 16.61 -23.36 -1.81
C GLN A 294 16.76 -22.25 -2.85
N GLU A 295 15.66 -21.76 -3.42
CA GLU A 295 15.64 -20.59 -4.30
C GLU A 295 15.24 -19.31 -3.56
N TYR A 296 15.11 -19.31 -2.22
CA TYR A 296 14.61 -18.16 -1.44
C TYR A 296 15.37 -16.85 -1.72
N PHE A 297 16.70 -16.92 -1.91
CA PHE A 297 17.56 -15.76 -2.18
C PHE A 297 17.67 -15.38 -3.67
N SER A 298 17.14 -16.18 -4.58
CA SER A 298 17.35 -16.02 -6.03
C SER A 298 16.06 -16.02 -6.86
N GLN A 299 14.95 -16.49 -6.31
CA GLN A 299 13.69 -16.62 -7.03
C GLN A 299 13.01 -15.29 -7.30
N THR A 300 12.31 -15.25 -8.43
CA THR A 300 11.41 -14.14 -8.75
C THR A 300 10.11 -14.25 -7.96
N ASP A 301 9.39 -13.14 -7.88
CA ASP A 301 8.06 -13.14 -7.24
C ASP A 301 7.06 -14.04 -7.99
N ASP A 302 7.14 -14.12 -9.32
CA ASP A 302 6.30 -15.01 -10.12
C ASP A 302 6.54 -16.49 -9.79
N LEU A 303 7.80 -16.89 -9.57
CA LEU A 303 8.13 -18.26 -9.19
C LEU A 303 7.63 -18.60 -7.79
N ARG A 304 7.80 -17.68 -6.82
CA ARG A 304 7.23 -17.81 -5.47
C ARG A 304 5.71 -18.00 -5.52
N LYS A 305 5.00 -17.15 -6.28
CA LYS A 305 3.54 -17.22 -6.45
C LYS A 305 3.11 -18.54 -7.09
N ALA A 306 3.83 -19.01 -8.11
CA ALA A 306 3.54 -20.29 -8.76
C ALA A 306 3.65 -21.48 -7.78
N LYS A 307 4.69 -21.50 -6.92
CA LYS A 307 4.85 -22.53 -5.88
C LYS A 307 3.69 -22.52 -4.87
N GLN A 308 3.24 -21.34 -4.44
CA GLN A 308 2.06 -21.22 -3.58
C GLN A 308 0.79 -21.72 -4.28
N ALA A 309 0.57 -21.33 -5.55
CA ALA A 309 -0.59 -21.75 -6.34
C ALA A 309 -0.69 -23.26 -6.55
N GLN A 310 0.45 -23.97 -6.51
CA GLN A 310 0.51 -25.43 -6.58
C GLN A 310 0.24 -26.11 -5.24
N GLY A 311 0.11 -25.35 -4.14
CA GLY A 311 -0.16 -25.90 -2.81
C GLY A 311 1.04 -26.58 -2.14
N LEU A 312 2.28 -26.29 -2.60
CA LEU A 312 3.50 -26.98 -2.16
C LEU A 312 4.12 -26.41 -0.88
N VAL A 313 3.69 -25.22 -0.43
CA VAL A 313 4.40 -24.45 0.60
C VAL A 313 3.70 -24.55 1.94
N ALA A 314 4.32 -25.18 2.95
CA ALA A 314 3.70 -25.35 4.27
C ALA A 314 3.59 -24.05 5.08
N CYS A 315 4.65 -23.24 5.06
CA CYS A 315 4.70 -21.97 5.75
C CYS A 315 5.15 -20.84 4.82
N PHE A 316 4.43 -19.72 4.86
CA PHE A 316 4.79 -18.53 4.09
C PHE A 316 4.21 -17.26 4.71
N THR A 317 4.72 -16.11 4.28
CA THR A 317 4.09 -14.82 4.52
C THR A 317 3.44 -14.31 3.24
N ASP A 318 2.23 -13.77 3.36
CA ASP A 318 1.57 -12.99 2.30
C ASP A 318 0.40 -12.20 2.92
N HIS A 319 -0.17 -11.24 2.19
CA HIS A 319 -1.29 -10.43 2.70
C HIS A 319 -2.50 -11.29 3.08
N ALA A 320 -2.72 -12.41 2.39
CA ALA A 320 -3.72 -13.41 2.76
C ALA A 320 -3.39 -14.78 2.18
N ALA A 321 -3.83 -15.87 2.83
CA ALA A 321 -3.55 -17.23 2.36
C ALA A 321 -4.10 -17.53 0.95
N TRP A 322 -5.25 -16.97 0.58
CA TRP A 322 -5.92 -17.23 -0.70
C TRP A 322 -5.38 -16.40 -1.88
N LEU A 323 -4.44 -15.46 -1.64
CA LEU A 323 -4.01 -14.53 -2.71
C LEU A 323 -3.43 -15.25 -3.92
N ASN A 324 -2.56 -16.23 -3.66
CA ASN A 324 -1.93 -17.02 -4.71
C ASN A 324 -2.43 -18.47 -4.72
N ILE A 325 -3.33 -18.85 -3.80
CA ILE A 325 -3.91 -20.19 -3.69
C ILE A 325 -5.39 -20.09 -4.09
N PRO A 326 -5.75 -20.37 -5.36
CA PRO A 326 -7.10 -20.17 -5.86
C PRO A 326 -8.10 -21.22 -5.32
N ASP A 327 -7.61 -22.40 -4.97
CA ASP A 327 -8.44 -23.49 -4.45
C ASP A 327 -8.82 -23.25 -2.98
N GLU A 328 -10.12 -23.17 -2.73
CA GLU A 328 -10.68 -22.93 -1.40
C GLU A 328 -10.42 -24.04 -0.39
N ASP A 329 -10.44 -25.29 -0.84
CA ASP A 329 -10.17 -26.43 0.04
C ASP A 329 -8.69 -26.47 0.46
N ILE A 330 -7.80 -25.86 -0.34
CA ILE A 330 -6.38 -25.73 -0.02
C ILE A 330 -6.12 -24.53 0.88
N TRP A 331 -6.54 -23.31 0.51
CA TRP A 331 -6.18 -22.13 1.32
C TRP A 331 -6.81 -22.16 2.73
N ARG A 332 -7.94 -22.85 2.91
CA ARG A 332 -8.57 -23.06 4.23
C ARG A 332 -7.77 -23.95 5.18
N GLN A 333 -6.78 -24.69 4.68
CA GLN A 333 -5.88 -25.49 5.52
C GLN A 333 -4.88 -24.63 6.29
N TYR A 334 -4.68 -23.39 5.85
CA TYR A 334 -3.73 -22.45 6.45
C TYR A 334 -4.39 -21.63 7.56
N GLY A 335 -3.60 -21.35 8.60
CA GLY A 335 -3.98 -20.37 9.61
C GLY A 335 -2.76 -19.69 10.21
N SER A 336 -2.98 -18.54 10.83
CA SER A 336 -1.96 -17.86 11.63
C SER A 336 -1.73 -18.57 12.95
N ILE A 337 -0.57 -18.32 13.52
CA ILE A 337 -0.16 -18.82 14.84
C ILE A 337 0.19 -17.65 15.74
N GLU A 338 0.16 -17.88 17.05
CA GLU A 338 0.73 -16.91 17.99
C GLU A 338 2.24 -16.74 17.72
N PRO A 339 2.84 -15.59 18.07
CA PRO A 339 4.27 -15.41 17.92
C PRO A 339 5.04 -16.51 18.65
N MET A 340 6.05 -17.04 17.97
CA MET A 340 6.87 -18.09 18.52
C MET A 340 7.79 -17.53 19.61
N THR A 341 8.05 -18.34 20.62
CA THR A 341 9.08 -18.05 21.65
C THR A 341 10.32 -18.92 21.45
N SER A 342 11.39 -18.59 22.16
CA SER A 342 12.61 -19.40 22.18
C SER A 342 13.35 -19.24 23.51
N GLU A 343 14.51 -19.89 23.63
CA GLU A 343 15.44 -19.63 24.74
C GLU A 343 15.98 -18.20 24.78
N PHE A 344 15.95 -17.47 23.64
CA PHE A 344 16.42 -16.09 23.53
C PHE A 344 15.33 -15.06 23.82
N ASN A 345 14.06 -15.42 23.62
CA ASN A 345 12.93 -14.55 23.92
C ASN A 345 11.70 -15.35 24.38
N SER A 346 11.27 -15.10 25.62
CA SER A 346 10.08 -15.70 26.21
C SER A 346 8.81 -14.84 26.05
N LYS A 347 8.93 -13.61 25.53
CA LYS A 347 7.80 -12.69 25.33
C LYS A 347 7.26 -12.84 23.90
N LYS A 348 5.98 -13.10 23.75
CA LYS A 348 5.32 -13.09 22.44
C LYS A 348 5.21 -11.64 21.94
N ILE A 349 5.76 -11.39 20.75
CA ILE A 349 5.70 -10.09 20.07
C ILE A 349 5.36 -10.31 18.60
N TRP A 350 4.56 -9.43 18.01
CA TRP A 350 4.24 -9.45 16.59
C TRP A 350 4.39 -8.05 16.00
N PRO A 351 5.08 -7.88 14.87
CA PRO A 351 5.33 -6.56 14.33
C PRO A 351 4.04 -5.89 13.87
N SER A 352 3.89 -4.63 14.25
CA SER A 352 2.69 -3.83 14.00
C SER A 352 3.03 -2.38 13.69
N LYS A 353 2.11 -1.71 12.98
CA LYS A 353 2.17 -0.28 12.65
C LYS A 353 1.51 0.53 13.76
N ASP A 354 1.91 1.79 13.92
CA ASP A 354 1.22 2.74 14.82
C ASP A 354 0.00 3.39 14.15
N ALA A 355 -0.02 3.48 12.82
CA ALA A 355 -1.16 3.90 12.03
C ALA A 355 -1.18 3.23 10.65
N ILE A 356 -2.37 3.11 10.07
CA ILE A 356 -2.55 2.70 8.68
C ILE A 356 -3.08 3.87 7.89
N LEU A 357 -2.23 4.43 7.02
CA LEU A 357 -2.60 5.54 6.15
C LEU A 357 -2.74 5.03 4.71
N TYR A 358 -3.81 5.45 4.03
CA TYR A 358 -4.09 5.08 2.63
C TYR A 358 -4.31 6.31 1.79
N GLY A 359 -3.93 6.28 0.52
CA GLY A 359 -3.99 7.49 -0.30
C GLY A 359 -2.98 8.55 0.18
N ALA A 360 -2.56 9.41 -0.72
CA ALA A 360 -1.90 10.65 -0.37
C ALA A 360 -2.13 11.68 -1.48
N LEU A 361 -2.97 12.67 -1.23
CA LEU A 361 -3.19 13.78 -2.16
C LEU A 361 -2.30 14.96 -1.73
N ALA A 362 -1.38 15.36 -2.58
CA ALA A 362 -0.60 16.60 -2.41
C ALA A 362 -1.07 17.65 -3.43
N ILE A 363 -1.29 18.88 -2.97
CA ILE A 363 -1.75 20.00 -3.79
C ILE A 363 -0.56 20.92 -4.06
N THR A 364 -0.35 21.33 -5.31
CA THR A 364 0.76 22.21 -5.67
C THR A 364 0.33 23.69 -5.73
N ASN A 365 1.31 24.58 -5.74
CA ASN A 365 1.11 26.02 -5.90
C ASN A 365 0.58 26.44 -7.29
N LYS A 366 0.34 25.49 -8.22
CA LYS A 366 -0.45 25.74 -9.44
C LYS A 366 -1.91 26.04 -9.08
N VAL A 367 -2.41 25.46 -7.99
CA VAL A 367 -3.70 25.82 -7.39
C VAL A 367 -3.50 27.05 -6.50
N ASN A 368 -3.43 28.22 -7.11
CA ASN A 368 -3.16 29.49 -6.40
C ASN A 368 -4.43 30.27 -5.99
N ASP A 369 -5.61 29.74 -6.31
CA ASP A 369 -6.90 30.28 -5.88
C ASP A 369 -7.33 29.58 -4.57
N PRO A 370 -7.40 30.30 -3.43
CA PRO A 370 -7.81 29.71 -2.15
C PRO A 370 -9.17 29.01 -2.19
N ALA A 371 -10.11 29.50 -3.02
CA ALA A 371 -11.42 28.86 -3.15
C ALA A 371 -11.32 27.48 -3.83
N LYS A 372 -10.35 27.31 -4.74
CA LYS A 372 -10.06 26.01 -5.36
C LYS A 372 -9.33 25.05 -4.42
N VAL A 373 -8.42 25.58 -3.59
CA VAL A 373 -7.79 24.78 -2.53
C VAL A 373 -8.86 24.29 -1.55
N GLU A 374 -9.73 25.18 -1.07
CA GLU A 374 -10.86 24.80 -0.20
C GLU A 374 -11.77 23.75 -0.86
N LYS A 375 -12.04 23.87 -2.17
CA LYS A 375 -12.82 22.87 -2.91
C LYS A 375 -12.14 21.49 -2.92
N LEU A 376 -10.83 21.42 -3.17
CA LEU A 376 -10.07 20.17 -3.06
C LEU A 376 -10.08 19.61 -1.63
N MET A 377 -10.02 20.47 -0.62
CA MET A 377 -10.08 20.04 0.79
C MET A 377 -11.47 19.52 1.19
N LYS A 378 -12.55 20.06 0.62
CA LYS A 378 -13.90 19.49 0.77
C LYS A 378 -14.05 18.15 0.06
N PHE A 379 -13.41 17.96 -1.09
CA PHE A 379 -13.28 16.63 -1.72
C PHE A 379 -12.55 15.65 -0.79
N CYS A 380 -11.42 16.05 -0.22
CA CYS A 380 -10.69 15.27 0.78
C CYS A 380 -11.54 14.93 2.02
N ASP A 381 -12.41 15.84 2.46
CA ASP A 381 -13.35 15.55 3.53
C ASP A 381 -14.46 14.57 3.12
N TRP A 382 -15.00 14.70 1.90
CA TRP A 382 -15.98 13.75 1.37
C TRP A 382 -15.42 12.32 1.31
N CYS A 383 -14.14 12.14 0.99
CA CYS A 383 -13.45 10.85 1.10
C CYS A 383 -13.60 10.19 2.49
N TYR A 384 -13.67 10.98 3.57
CA TYR A 384 -13.83 10.52 4.95
C TYR A 384 -15.30 10.23 5.33
N SER A 385 -16.26 10.74 4.56
CA SER A 385 -17.68 10.41 4.71
C SER A 385 -17.94 8.93 4.46
N GLU A 386 -19.07 8.42 4.96
CA GLU A 386 -19.50 7.04 4.72
C GLU A 386 -19.76 6.78 3.22
N GLU A 387 -20.37 7.74 2.52
CA GLU A 387 -20.63 7.67 1.08
C GLU A 387 -19.32 7.61 0.29
N GLY A 388 -18.40 8.56 0.53
CA GLY A 388 -17.13 8.63 -0.19
C GLY A 388 -16.24 7.43 0.09
N THR A 389 -16.14 7.01 1.36
CA THR A 389 -15.42 5.78 1.72
C THR A 389 -16.02 4.57 1.00
N THR A 390 -17.34 4.42 0.99
CA THR A 390 -18.00 3.28 0.34
C THR A 390 -17.78 3.29 -1.16
N ALA A 391 -17.94 4.44 -1.82
CA ALA A 391 -17.72 4.56 -3.27
C ALA A 391 -16.28 4.25 -3.67
N LEU A 392 -15.30 4.83 -2.97
CA LEU A 392 -13.87 4.69 -3.29
C LEU A 392 -13.30 3.32 -2.86
N TRP A 393 -13.90 2.67 -1.86
CA TRP A 393 -13.46 1.34 -1.40
C TRP A 393 -14.20 0.19 -2.10
N ARG A 394 -15.54 0.22 -2.18
CA ARG A 394 -16.36 -0.89 -2.68
C ARG A 394 -16.74 -0.76 -4.14
N GLY A 395 -16.75 0.46 -4.69
CA GLY A 395 -17.35 0.73 -6.00
C GLY A 395 -18.87 0.90 -5.92
N PRO A 396 -19.56 0.82 -7.07
CA PRO A 396 -21.00 1.09 -7.16
C PRO A 396 -21.83 -0.05 -6.55
N GLU A 397 -22.92 0.30 -5.90
CA GLU A 397 -23.98 -0.65 -5.56
C GLU A 397 -24.73 -1.06 -6.84
N ILE A 398 -25.23 -2.30 -6.91
CA ILE A 398 -26.06 -2.74 -8.03
C ILE A 398 -27.20 -1.74 -8.28
N GLY A 399 -27.42 -1.37 -9.54
CA GLY A 399 -28.37 -0.34 -9.97
C GLY A 399 -27.82 1.09 -10.03
N SER A 400 -26.61 1.34 -9.49
CA SER A 400 -26.02 2.70 -9.49
C SER A 400 -25.31 3.07 -10.79
N LEU A 401 -24.89 2.07 -11.59
CA LEU A 401 -24.28 2.30 -12.90
C LEU A 401 -25.37 2.40 -13.97
N ALA A 402 -25.55 3.58 -14.56
CA ALA A 402 -26.60 3.82 -15.56
C ALA A 402 -26.49 2.87 -16.78
N ASP A 403 -25.28 2.63 -17.27
CA ASP A 403 -25.03 1.77 -18.45
C ASP A 403 -24.85 0.30 -18.09
N GLN A 404 -24.74 -0.03 -16.79
CA GLN A 404 -24.44 -1.36 -16.27
C GLN A 404 -25.20 -1.65 -14.96
N PRO A 405 -26.54 -1.50 -14.93
CA PRO A 405 -27.31 -1.53 -13.67
C PRO A 405 -27.28 -2.89 -12.98
N ASP A 406 -26.97 -3.97 -13.70
CA ASP A 406 -26.90 -5.33 -13.15
C ASP A 406 -25.58 -5.63 -12.43
N TYR A 407 -24.60 -4.71 -12.46
CA TYR A 407 -23.28 -4.92 -11.85
C TYR A 407 -23.02 -3.95 -10.70
N GLY A 408 -22.24 -4.42 -9.73
CA GLY A 408 -21.97 -3.72 -8.48
C GLY A 408 -21.94 -4.66 -7.28
N TRP A 409 -21.76 -4.10 -6.10
CA TRP A 409 -21.89 -4.85 -4.85
C TRP A 409 -23.35 -4.94 -4.42
N TYR A 410 -23.68 -6.01 -3.69
CA TYR A 410 -24.97 -6.21 -3.04
C TYR A 410 -24.79 -7.11 -1.80
N PHE A 411 -25.79 -7.16 -0.93
CA PHE A 411 -25.82 -8.08 0.21
C PHE A 411 -26.75 -9.26 -0.07
N GLU A 412 -26.28 -10.45 0.27
CA GLU A 412 -27.05 -11.70 0.24
C GLU A 412 -27.11 -12.29 1.65
N GLU A 413 -28.30 -12.69 2.12
CA GLU A 413 -28.42 -13.34 3.42
C GLU A 413 -27.94 -14.79 3.34
N VAL A 414 -26.90 -15.12 4.11
CA VAL A 414 -26.33 -16.47 4.23
C VAL A 414 -26.20 -16.81 5.72
N ASP A 415 -26.88 -17.87 6.16
CA ASP A 415 -26.88 -18.37 7.54
C ASP A 415 -27.20 -17.30 8.61
N GLY A 416 -28.11 -16.37 8.29
CA GLY A 416 -28.52 -15.28 9.18
C GLY A 416 -27.54 -14.10 9.24
N ALA A 417 -26.53 -14.06 8.36
CA ALA A 417 -25.62 -12.94 8.18
C ALA A 417 -25.75 -12.35 6.76
N ASN A 418 -25.60 -11.04 6.62
CA ASN A 418 -25.56 -10.38 5.31
C ASN A 418 -24.14 -10.49 4.73
N LEU A 419 -23.98 -11.33 3.73
CA LEU A 419 -22.76 -11.53 2.99
C LEU A 419 -22.67 -10.53 1.83
N ARG A 420 -21.63 -9.70 1.80
CA ARG A 420 -21.33 -8.89 0.63
C ARG A 420 -20.93 -9.78 -0.56
N LYS A 421 -21.58 -9.56 -1.69
CA LYS A 421 -21.30 -10.18 -2.99
C LYS A 421 -21.06 -9.12 -4.05
N TYR A 422 -20.50 -9.56 -5.17
CA TYR A 422 -20.22 -8.71 -6.31
C TYR A 422 -20.75 -9.34 -7.58
N ALA A 423 -21.61 -8.62 -8.30
CA ALA A 423 -21.99 -8.95 -9.66
C ALA A 423 -21.06 -8.18 -10.61
N PHE A 424 -20.50 -8.88 -11.60
CA PHE A 424 -19.61 -8.31 -12.61
C PHE A 424 -19.79 -9.04 -13.95
N PRO A 425 -19.37 -8.46 -15.09
CA PRO A 425 -19.47 -9.11 -16.39
C PRO A 425 -18.44 -10.24 -16.53
N GLU A 426 -18.81 -11.43 -16.06
CA GLU A 426 -17.98 -12.65 -16.10
C GLU A 426 -17.61 -13.09 -17.54
N ASP A 427 -18.38 -12.65 -18.54
CA ASP A 427 -18.07 -12.90 -19.96
C ASP A 427 -16.90 -12.04 -20.48
N LYS A 428 -16.58 -10.95 -19.79
CA LYS A 428 -15.51 -10.00 -20.18
C LYS A 428 -14.30 -10.04 -19.25
N TYR A 429 -14.51 -10.37 -17.98
CA TYR A 429 -13.48 -10.30 -16.95
C TYR A 429 -13.34 -11.61 -16.20
N GLU A 430 -12.11 -12.05 -16.00
CA GLU A 430 -11.79 -13.28 -15.27
C GLU A 430 -12.11 -13.21 -13.77
N SER A 431 -12.25 -12.00 -13.23
CA SER A 431 -12.61 -11.78 -11.82
C SER A 431 -13.19 -10.38 -11.60
N HIS A 432 -13.94 -10.23 -10.52
CA HIS A 432 -14.43 -8.94 -10.04
C HIS A 432 -13.30 -7.91 -9.88
N SER A 433 -12.14 -8.32 -9.35
CA SER A 433 -10.98 -7.43 -9.16
C SER A 433 -10.45 -6.88 -10.49
N LYS A 434 -10.43 -7.70 -11.55
CA LYS A 434 -10.03 -7.26 -12.90
C LYS A 434 -11.04 -6.28 -13.50
N TRP A 435 -12.33 -6.53 -13.33
CA TRP A 435 -13.38 -5.60 -13.77
C TRP A 435 -13.26 -4.26 -13.05
N ILE A 436 -13.15 -4.27 -11.72
CA ILE A 436 -13.01 -3.03 -10.93
C ILE A 436 -11.79 -2.23 -11.40
N ALA A 437 -10.64 -2.89 -11.53
CA ALA A 437 -9.39 -2.25 -11.92
C ALA A 437 -9.43 -1.63 -13.33
N ALA A 438 -10.28 -2.15 -14.22
CA ALA A 438 -10.38 -1.69 -15.60
C ALA A 438 -11.42 -0.59 -15.81
N GLU A 439 -12.56 -0.66 -15.11
CA GLU A 439 -13.72 0.21 -15.39
C GLU A 439 -14.15 1.08 -14.21
N ILE A 440 -13.91 0.64 -12.98
CA ILE A 440 -14.56 1.22 -11.80
C ILE A 440 -13.63 2.13 -11.03
N LYS A 441 -12.47 1.62 -10.61
CA LYS A 441 -11.52 2.34 -9.77
C LYS A 441 -10.13 1.68 -9.83
N PRO A 442 -9.05 2.42 -9.57
CA PRO A 442 -7.68 1.94 -9.82
C PRO A 442 -7.13 0.86 -8.87
N GLY A 443 -8.00 0.22 -8.08
CA GLY A 443 -7.63 -0.68 -6.99
C GLY A 443 -8.04 -0.12 -5.63
N ASN A 444 -7.52 -0.73 -4.56
CA ASN A 444 -7.75 -0.28 -3.19
C ASN A 444 -6.66 0.71 -2.77
N ASN A 445 -6.95 1.56 -1.78
CA ASN A 445 -5.99 2.46 -1.12
C ASN A 445 -5.34 3.55 -1.98
N PHE A 446 -5.75 3.74 -3.25
CA PHE A 446 -5.21 4.83 -4.08
C PHE A 446 -5.73 6.20 -3.66
N TRP A 447 -7.04 6.32 -3.46
CA TRP A 447 -7.65 7.55 -2.96
C TRP A 447 -7.65 7.56 -1.44
N PRO A 448 -7.56 8.74 -0.79
CA PRO A 448 -7.87 8.87 0.63
C PRO A 448 -9.28 8.34 0.91
N TYR A 449 -9.46 7.59 2.00
CA TYR A 449 -10.77 7.26 2.58
C TYR A 449 -10.61 6.85 4.05
N ALA A 450 -11.70 6.74 4.81
CA ALA A 450 -11.67 6.39 6.24
C ALA A 450 -12.38 5.06 6.55
N GLY A 451 -11.62 3.98 6.56
CA GLY A 451 -12.09 2.65 6.92
C GLY A 451 -12.00 2.37 8.42
N THR A 452 -12.81 3.03 9.26
CA THR A 452 -12.81 2.81 10.73
C THR A 452 -13.24 1.39 11.11
N ALA A 453 -12.88 0.89 12.30
CA ALA A 453 -13.32 -0.43 12.79
C ALA A 453 -14.84 -0.68 12.69
N LYS A 454 -15.68 0.34 12.93
CA LYS A 454 -17.16 0.25 12.79
C LYS A 454 -17.65 0.03 11.36
N ARG A 455 -16.80 0.31 10.36
CA ARG A 455 -17.09 0.19 8.93
C ARG A 455 -16.46 -1.07 8.32
N ALA A 456 -15.82 -1.92 9.13
CA ALA A 456 -15.25 -3.19 8.68
C ALA A 456 -16.36 -4.16 8.26
N ASP A 457 -16.09 -4.92 7.18
CA ASP A 457 -17.06 -5.81 6.54
C ASP A 457 -16.72 -7.29 6.78
N ASP A 458 -16.52 -7.63 8.06
CA ASP A 458 -16.13 -8.97 8.52
C ASP A 458 -17.23 -9.64 9.34
N THR A 459 -18.49 -9.28 9.14
CA THR A 459 -19.58 -9.82 9.97
C THR A 459 -19.96 -11.27 9.63
N SER A 460 -19.62 -11.77 8.44
CA SER A 460 -19.98 -13.12 7.99
C SER A 460 -18.81 -14.12 8.11
N LYS A 461 -19.02 -15.16 8.93
CA LYS A 461 -18.03 -16.20 9.25
C LYS A 461 -17.60 -17.07 8.08
N THR A 462 -18.29 -16.99 6.95
CA THR A 462 -17.99 -17.81 5.78
C THR A 462 -17.06 -17.09 4.79
N THR A 463 -16.79 -15.80 5.01
CA THR A 463 -15.97 -15.00 4.10
C THR A 463 -14.47 -15.20 4.30
N SER A 464 -13.71 -15.15 3.21
CA SER A 464 -12.24 -15.07 3.26
C SER A 464 -11.78 -13.87 4.11
N SER A 465 -12.45 -12.72 4.01
CA SER A 465 -12.14 -11.54 4.84
C SER A 465 -12.33 -11.79 6.33
N TRP A 466 -13.39 -12.51 6.74
CA TRP A 466 -13.56 -12.90 8.14
C TRP A 466 -12.50 -13.88 8.58
N HIS A 467 -12.17 -14.90 7.78
CA HIS A 467 -11.09 -15.83 8.11
C HIS A 467 -9.75 -15.11 8.29
N LEU A 468 -9.44 -14.14 7.43
CA LEU A 468 -8.27 -13.28 7.60
C LEU A 468 -8.34 -12.49 8.90
N THR A 469 -9.44 -11.76 9.14
CA THR A 469 -9.60 -11.00 10.39
C THR A 469 -9.44 -11.91 11.60
N GLU A 470 -10.16 -13.04 11.66
CA GLU A 470 -10.15 -13.95 12.80
C GLU A 470 -8.75 -14.51 13.06
N ASN A 471 -8.02 -14.91 12.02
CA ASN A 471 -6.64 -15.38 12.16
C ASN A 471 -5.74 -14.30 12.78
N ILE A 472 -5.79 -13.07 12.26
CA ILE A 472 -4.89 -12.02 12.75
C ILE A 472 -5.30 -11.50 14.13
N VAL A 473 -6.60 -11.27 14.36
CA VAL A 473 -7.13 -10.76 15.63
C VAL A 473 -6.96 -11.78 16.75
N THR A 474 -7.14 -13.07 16.47
CA THR A 474 -6.99 -14.12 17.49
C THR A 474 -5.53 -14.36 17.84
N TYR A 475 -4.66 -14.46 16.83
CA TYR A 475 -3.30 -14.98 17.03
C TYR A 475 -2.21 -13.90 17.08
N ASN A 476 -2.42 -12.71 16.52
CA ASN A 476 -1.36 -11.70 16.41
C ASN A 476 -1.66 -10.41 17.17
N LEU A 477 -2.90 -9.90 17.08
CA LEU A 477 -3.30 -8.64 17.70
C LEU A 477 -2.98 -8.53 19.21
N PRO A 478 -3.17 -9.57 20.04
CA PRO A 478 -2.82 -9.50 21.47
C PRO A 478 -1.33 -9.26 21.73
N TYR A 479 -0.49 -9.45 20.73
CA TYR A 479 0.96 -9.40 20.81
C TYR A 479 1.57 -8.29 19.94
N TYR A 480 0.75 -7.39 19.39
CA TYR A 480 1.24 -6.29 18.56
C TYR A 480 2.30 -5.46 19.29
N HIS A 481 3.40 -5.26 18.60
CA HIS A 481 4.54 -4.48 19.03
C HIS A 481 4.94 -3.54 17.88
N ILE A 482 4.91 -2.24 18.17
CA ILE A 482 5.37 -1.22 17.24
C ILE A 482 6.88 -1.13 17.40
N GLY A 483 7.62 -1.72 16.46
CA GLY A 483 9.08 -1.65 16.42
C GLY A 483 9.54 -0.26 15.96
N TRP A 484 9.21 0.10 14.72
CA TRP A 484 9.42 1.46 14.19
C TRP A 484 8.10 2.11 13.77
N PRO A 485 7.68 3.24 14.38
CA PRO A 485 6.47 3.94 13.97
C PRO A 485 6.53 4.42 12.51
N VAL A 486 5.53 4.06 11.70
CA VAL A 486 5.46 4.43 10.27
C VAL A 486 5.09 5.90 10.07
N THR A 487 4.66 6.58 11.14
CA THR A 487 4.28 7.99 11.12
C THR A 487 5.43 8.94 11.45
N ILE A 488 6.61 8.41 11.83
CA ILE A 488 7.82 9.24 11.99
C ILE A 488 8.13 9.95 10.66
N ARG A 489 8.34 11.26 10.75
CA ARG A 489 8.79 12.09 9.63
C ARG A 489 10.21 12.60 9.88
N LEU A 490 11.04 12.45 8.85
CA LEU A 490 12.39 13.02 8.80
C LEU A 490 12.33 14.43 8.24
N THR A 491 13.26 15.28 8.68
CA THR A 491 13.56 16.54 7.98
C THR A 491 14.19 16.24 6.61
N PRO A 492 14.17 17.19 5.66
CA PRO A 492 14.86 17.02 4.38
C PRO A 492 16.34 16.63 4.56
N GLU A 493 17.05 17.31 5.47
CA GLU A 493 18.47 17.08 5.73
C GLU A 493 18.73 15.69 6.34
N GLU A 494 17.92 15.28 7.31
CA GLU A 494 18.01 13.94 7.90
C GLU A 494 17.75 12.86 6.85
N SER A 495 16.73 13.03 6.00
CA SER A 495 16.39 12.05 4.98
C SER A 495 17.42 11.99 3.84
N GLU A 496 18.00 13.12 3.42
CA GLU A 496 19.08 13.13 2.43
C GLU A 496 20.31 12.38 2.97
N GLU A 497 20.75 12.71 4.18
CA GLU A 497 21.90 12.06 4.80
C GLU A 497 21.65 10.56 5.06
N LEU A 498 20.46 10.20 5.56
CA LEU A 498 20.10 8.81 5.81
C LEU A 498 20.15 7.99 4.51
N SER A 499 19.64 8.53 3.39
CA SER A 499 19.62 7.85 2.09
C SER A 499 21.03 7.54 1.53
N LEU A 500 21.98 8.45 1.78
CA LEU A 500 23.38 8.26 1.39
C LEU A 500 24.05 7.16 2.21
N ILE A 501 23.70 7.04 3.49
CA ILE A 501 24.25 6.03 4.38
C ILE A 501 23.58 4.66 4.14
N SER A 502 22.25 4.63 4.02
CA SER A 502 21.47 3.38 3.95
C SER A 502 21.81 2.53 2.74
N THR A 503 22.06 3.15 1.59
CA THR A 503 22.31 2.42 0.32
C THR A 503 23.48 1.45 0.43
N ASP A 504 24.63 1.88 0.96
CA ASP A 504 25.81 1.01 1.14
C ASP A 504 25.67 0.10 2.37
N LEU A 505 25.12 0.63 3.47
CA LEU A 505 24.92 -0.12 4.71
C LEU A 505 24.01 -1.34 4.51
N GLU A 506 22.86 -1.15 3.85
CA GLU A 506 21.86 -2.20 3.65
C GLU A 506 22.34 -3.24 2.64
N ALA A 507 22.90 -2.82 1.50
CA ALA A 507 23.46 -3.74 0.51
C ALA A 507 24.57 -4.63 1.11
N TYR A 508 25.43 -4.04 1.97
CA TYR A 508 26.47 -4.79 2.66
C TYR A 508 25.89 -5.84 3.63
N VAL A 509 24.90 -5.46 4.43
CA VAL A 509 24.26 -6.35 5.39
C VAL A 509 23.50 -7.48 4.70
N GLU A 510 22.78 -7.18 3.62
CA GLU A 510 22.06 -8.17 2.81
C GLU A 510 22.99 -9.24 2.26
N GLN A 511 24.12 -8.80 1.69
CA GLN A 511 25.13 -9.72 1.18
C GLN A 511 25.68 -10.60 2.31
N MET A 512 26.12 -10.00 3.42
CA MET A 512 26.71 -10.74 4.54
C MET A 512 25.72 -11.75 5.13
N GLU A 513 24.47 -11.35 5.32
CA GLU A 513 23.42 -12.19 5.84
C GLU A 513 23.11 -13.37 4.93
N ALA A 514 22.89 -13.14 3.64
CA ALA A 514 22.63 -14.21 2.68
C ALA A 514 23.79 -15.21 2.65
N GLN A 515 25.04 -14.73 2.62
CA GLN A 515 26.22 -15.60 2.61
C GLN A 515 26.39 -16.41 3.90
N MET A 516 26.06 -15.83 5.06
CA MET A 516 26.08 -16.55 6.34
C MET A 516 24.96 -17.59 6.43
N ILE A 517 23.76 -17.27 5.96
CA ILE A 517 22.62 -18.22 5.98
C ILE A 517 22.86 -19.37 5.00
N ILE A 518 23.39 -19.10 3.80
CA ILE A 518 23.74 -20.14 2.82
C ILE A 518 24.96 -20.97 3.28
N GLY A 519 25.75 -20.45 4.22
CA GLY A 519 26.93 -21.13 4.75
C GLY A 519 28.20 -20.91 3.92
N GLU A 520 28.23 -19.90 3.05
CA GLU A 520 29.43 -19.47 2.34
C GLU A 520 30.44 -18.79 3.28
N ILE A 521 29.94 -18.15 4.33
CA ILE A 521 30.73 -17.48 5.37
C ILE A 521 30.41 -18.12 6.73
N ASP A 522 31.46 -18.41 7.51
CA ASP A 522 31.33 -18.83 8.90
C ASP A 522 30.63 -17.74 9.73
N ILE A 523 29.59 -18.10 10.47
CA ILE A 523 28.72 -17.14 11.15
C ILE A 523 29.45 -16.42 12.29
N GLU A 524 30.33 -17.10 13.02
CA GLU A 524 31.01 -16.50 14.17
C GLU A 524 31.93 -15.35 13.72
N THR A 525 32.81 -15.63 12.76
CA THR A 525 33.74 -14.64 12.21
C THR A 525 33.07 -13.66 11.25
N GLY A 526 32.08 -14.12 10.50
CA GLY A 526 31.27 -13.33 9.57
C GLY A 526 30.45 -12.27 10.29
N PHE A 527 29.82 -12.61 11.41
CA PHE A 527 29.02 -11.65 12.19
C PHE A 527 29.88 -10.51 12.74
N ASP A 528 31.03 -10.83 13.35
CA ASP A 528 31.93 -9.80 13.90
C ASP A 528 32.46 -8.89 12.77
N THR A 529 32.73 -9.47 11.59
CA THR A 529 33.10 -8.73 10.38
C THR A 529 31.97 -7.82 9.91
N MET A 530 30.73 -8.32 9.87
CA MET A 530 29.54 -7.57 9.49
C MET A 530 29.31 -6.39 10.43
N VAL A 531 29.37 -6.61 11.75
CA VAL A 531 29.20 -5.54 12.75
C VAL A 531 30.22 -4.42 12.53
N LYS A 532 31.50 -4.78 12.35
CA LYS A 532 32.55 -3.79 12.06
C LYS A 532 32.30 -3.09 10.72
N GLY A 533 31.95 -3.84 9.67
CA GLY A 533 31.68 -3.29 8.35
C GLY A 533 30.48 -2.34 8.32
N CYS A 534 29.51 -2.52 9.22
CA CYS A 534 28.42 -1.56 9.43
C CYS A 534 28.94 -0.26 10.08
N GLN A 535 29.81 -0.35 11.09
CA GLN A 535 30.42 0.83 11.72
C GLN A 535 31.27 1.63 10.74
N ASP A 536 32.05 0.95 9.89
CA ASP A 536 32.84 1.56 8.83
C ASP A 536 31.96 2.26 7.76
N ARG A 537 30.67 1.88 7.67
CA ARG A 537 29.63 2.48 6.82
C ARG A 537 28.74 3.46 7.57
N ASN A 538 29.27 4.16 8.57
CA ASN A 538 28.57 5.22 9.30
C ASN A 538 27.31 4.78 10.06
N LEU A 539 27.21 3.52 10.49
CA LEU A 539 26.07 3.06 11.31
C LEU A 539 25.82 3.94 12.55
N SER A 540 26.87 4.45 13.19
CA SER A 540 26.72 5.37 14.32
C SER A 540 25.97 6.65 13.97
N ARG A 541 26.20 7.21 12.76
CA ARG A 541 25.49 8.41 12.29
C ARG A 541 24.07 8.07 11.84
N TYR A 542 23.89 6.93 11.18
CA TYR A 542 22.58 6.39 10.82
C TYR A 542 21.65 6.29 12.04
N LEU A 543 22.11 5.66 13.12
CA LEU A 543 21.36 5.53 14.36
C LEU A 543 21.11 6.86 15.05
N GLN A 544 22.04 7.82 14.98
CA GLN A 544 21.84 9.15 15.54
C GLN A 544 20.71 9.91 14.85
N ILE A 545 20.63 9.82 13.51
CA ILE A 545 19.56 10.44 12.73
C ILE A 545 18.22 9.83 13.11
N LEU A 546 18.13 8.50 13.11
CA LEU A 546 16.91 7.80 13.48
C LEU A 546 16.50 8.09 14.93
N GLN A 547 17.43 8.09 15.89
CA GLN A 547 17.12 8.44 17.28
C GLN A 547 16.59 9.85 17.41
N THR A 548 17.18 10.83 16.71
CA THR A 548 16.70 12.23 16.73
C THR A 548 15.27 12.33 16.21
N ALA A 549 14.95 11.60 15.14
CA ALA A 549 13.61 11.57 14.58
C ALA A 549 12.60 10.86 15.51
N TYR A 550 13.04 9.78 16.16
CA TYR A 550 12.23 9.06 17.14
C TYR A 550 11.94 9.91 18.38
N ASP A 551 12.94 10.59 18.93
CA ASP A 551 12.77 11.48 20.09
C ASP A 551 11.77 12.59 19.79
N ARG A 552 11.89 13.21 18.59
CA ARG A 552 10.95 14.23 18.12
C ARG A 552 9.52 13.70 17.96
N TYR A 553 9.37 12.46 17.52
CA TYR A 553 8.06 11.82 17.42
C TYR A 553 7.45 11.57 18.80
N VAL A 554 8.23 11.04 19.75
CA VAL A 554 7.77 10.80 21.13
C VAL A 554 7.38 12.10 21.83
N ASP A 555 8.12 13.19 21.60
CA ASP A 555 7.81 14.51 22.15
C ASP A 555 6.50 15.12 21.57
N ALA A 556 6.04 14.64 20.41
CA ALA A 556 4.85 15.13 19.72
C ALA A 556 3.56 14.36 20.06
N LEU A 557 3.68 13.18 20.68
CA LEU A 557 2.56 12.39 21.24
C LEU A 557 2.15 12.92 22.61
#